data_AF-A0AAW0F6Z8-F1
#
_entry.id   AF-A0AAW0F6Z8-F1
#
_cell.length_a   1.000
_cell.length_b   1.000
_cell.length_c   1.000
_cell.angle_alpha   90.00
_cell.angle_beta   90.00
_cell.angle_gamma   90.00
#
_symmetry.space_group_name_H-M   'P 1'
#
loop_
_entity.id
_entity.type
_entity.pdbx_description
1 polymer ?
#
loop_
_entity_poly.entity_id
_entity_poly.type
_entity_poly.pdbx_seq_one_letter_code
_entity_poly.pdbx_strand_id
1 'polypeptide(L)'
;MHLNRFVHGASQVLRERLLLPLRQLSWEEVLVAIAVGVLGGIFPVPLVTSLVTLAIGYYVRCSAAELVLGSTANFFCTPLQFALLPLLARFMGNVARVNVDAFTAAALRESLSAGYTTFLTSTGRMLCYATMGWFLFAIPAVVVLRFAQNGITRRQLHKTVSA
;
A
#
# COMPACT_ATOMS: atom_id res chain seq x y z
N MET A 1 -2.24 28.47 21.90
CA MET A 1 -0.98 27.76 22.23
C MET A 1 -0.90 26.29 21.73
N HIS A 2 -2.02 25.62 21.40
CA HIS A 2 -2.00 24.23 20.89
C HIS A 2 -1.57 24.07 19.42
N LEU A 3 -1.81 25.08 18.57
CA LEU A 3 -1.53 25.00 17.13
C LEU A 3 -0.02 24.93 16.83
N ASN A 4 0.82 25.71 17.52
CA ASN A 4 2.28 25.69 17.30
C ASN A 4 2.94 24.36 17.69
N ARG A 5 2.44 23.68 18.74
CA ARG A 5 2.93 22.35 19.13
C ARG A 5 2.52 21.27 18.13
N PHE A 6 1.32 21.35 17.58
CA PHE A 6 0.85 20.42 16.57
C PHE A 6 1.63 20.56 15.26
N VAL A 7 1.88 21.80 14.82
CA VAL A 7 2.68 22.09 13.61
C VAL A 7 4.14 21.66 13.78
N HIS A 8 4.74 21.87 14.97
CA HIS A 8 6.09 21.37 15.27
C HIS A 8 6.15 19.84 15.34
N GLY A 9 5.16 19.18 15.93
CA GLY A 9 5.10 17.71 15.95
C GLY A 9 4.91 17.13 14.55
N ALA A 10 4.02 17.71 13.76
CA ALA A 10 3.79 17.29 12.38
C ALA A 10 5.03 17.49 11.50
N SER A 11 5.76 18.61 11.65
CA SER A 11 6.98 18.86 10.88
C SER A 11 8.12 17.92 11.28
N GLN A 12 8.23 17.54 12.56
CA GLN A 12 9.18 16.52 13.01
C GLN A 12 8.86 15.13 12.46
N VAL A 13 7.59 14.70 12.52
CA VAL A 13 7.16 13.41 11.95
C VAL A 13 7.36 13.38 10.44
N LEU A 14 7.06 14.47 9.73
CA LEU A 14 7.28 14.58 8.29
C LEU A 14 8.77 14.48 7.96
N ARG A 15 9.62 15.14 8.76
CA ARG A 15 11.07 15.11 8.58
C ARG A 15 11.64 13.71 8.80
N GLU A 16 11.22 13.03 9.86
CA GLU A 16 11.74 11.71 10.20
C GLU A 16 11.23 10.61 9.28
N ARG A 17 9.99 10.72 8.79
CA ARG A 17 9.38 9.68 7.95
C ARG A 17 9.56 9.86 6.45
N LEU A 18 9.80 11.10 5.98
CA LEU A 18 9.97 11.39 4.55
C LEU A 18 11.35 11.95 4.25
N LEU A 19 11.77 13.03 4.92
CA LEU A 19 13.00 13.73 4.55
C LEU A 19 14.28 12.94 4.86
N LEU A 20 14.32 12.22 5.99
CA LEU A 20 15.49 11.39 6.35
C LEU A 20 15.64 10.17 5.41
N PRO A 21 14.60 9.36 5.15
CA PRO A 21 14.70 8.25 4.20
C PRO A 21 15.04 8.71 2.77
N LEU A 22 14.41 9.78 2.28
CA LEU A 22 14.66 10.30 0.92
C LEU A 22 16.09 10.80 0.71
N ARG A 23 16.77 11.23 1.78
CA ARG A 23 18.17 11.68 1.70
C ARG A 23 19.18 10.52 1.74
N GLN A 24 18.78 9.38 2.32
CA GLN A 24 19.64 8.21 2.49
C GLN A 24 19.52 7.21 1.34
N LEU A 25 18.37 7.22 0.65
CA LEU A 25 18.05 6.28 -0.42
C LEU A 25 18.35 6.86 -1.80
N SER A 26 18.81 6.01 -2.70
CA SER A 26 18.86 6.29 -4.12
C SER A 26 17.45 6.39 -4.71
N TRP A 27 17.31 7.04 -5.86
CA TRP A 27 16.02 7.18 -6.53
C TRP A 27 15.37 5.82 -6.87
N GLU A 28 16.18 4.82 -7.22
CA GLU A 28 15.71 3.46 -7.51
C GLU A 28 15.08 2.80 -6.25
N GLU A 29 15.73 2.94 -5.10
CA GLU A 29 15.23 2.42 -3.79
C GLU A 29 13.96 3.15 -3.34
N VAL A 30 13.89 4.47 -3.56
CA VAL A 30 12.68 5.27 -3.30
C VAL A 30 11.49 4.74 -4.10
N LEU A 31 11.68 4.44 -5.38
CA LEU A 31 10.63 3.90 -6.24
C LEU A 31 10.18 2.51 -5.78
N VAL A 32 11.12 1.64 -5.40
CA VAL A 32 10.79 0.31 -4.85
C VAL A 32 10.02 0.44 -3.54
N ALA A 33 10.46 1.31 -2.63
CA ALA A 33 9.79 1.58 -1.36
C ALA A 33 8.35 2.07 -1.54
N ILE A 34 8.14 3.05 -2.43
CA ILE A 34 6.81 3.56 -2.76
C ILE A 34 5.96 2.45 -3.35
N ALA A 35 6.50 1.67 -4.31
CA ALA A 35 5.75 0.59 -4.93
C ALA A 35 5.35 -0.51 -3.92
N VAL A 36 6.24 -0.91 -3.02
CA VAL A 36 5.92 -1.81 -1.90
C VAL A 36 4.81 -1.23 -1.02
N GLY A 37 4.87 0.07 -0.73
CA GLY A 37 3.83 0.79 -0.01
C GLY A 37 2.47 0.76 -0.69
N VAL A 38 2.42 1.04 -1.99
CA VAL A 38 1.19 1.00 -2.78
C VAL A 38 0.62 -0.42 -2.80
N LEU A 39 1.46 -1.42 -3.08
CA LEU A 39 1.06 -2.83 -3.21
C LEU A 39 0.56 -3.46 -1.91
N GLY A 40 1.10 -3.03 -0.76
CA GLY A 40 0.71 -3.56 0.55
C GLY A 40 -0.61 -3.04 1.11
N GLY A 41 -1.22 -2.03 0.48
CA GLY A 41 -2.48 -1.45 0.93
C GLY A 41 -3.72 -2.23 0.52
N ILE A 42 -3.80 -3.48 0.99
CA ILE A 42 -4.98 -4.32 0.81
C ILE A 42 -5.89 -4.19 2.02
N PHE A 43 -6.83 -3.25 1.92
CA PHE A 43 -8.16 -3.34 2.55
C PHE A 43 -8.28 -3.36 4.11
N PRO A 44 -9.46 -2.97 4.65
CA PRO A 44 -9.73 -1.68 5.29
C PRO A 44 -9.21 -1.55 6.75
N VAL A 45 -8.31 -2.43 7.21
CA VAL A 45 -7.80 -2.40 8.58
C VAL A 45 -6.39 -1.84 8.53
N PRO A 46 -6.14 -0.61 9.01
CA PRO A 46 -4.82 0.03 8.99
C PRO A 46 -3.68 -0.85 9.53
N LEU A 47 -4.02 -1.78 10.42
CA LEU A 47 -3.09 -2.73 11.01
C LEU A 47 -2.79 -3.92 10.09
N VAL A 48 -3.79 -4.44 9.37
CA VAL A 48 -3.61 -5.54 8.40
C VAL A 48 -2.84 -5.04 7.17
N THR A 49 -3.18 -3.87 6.65
CA THR A 49 -2.44 -3.27 5.52
C THR A 49 -0.98 -3.03 5.87
N SER A 50 -0.69 -2.52 7.07
CA SER A 50 0.69 -2.33 7.54
C SER A 50 1.45 -3.65 7.67
N LEU A 51 0.82 -4.71 8.17
CA LEU A 51 1.43 -6.04 8.25
C LEU A 51 1.71 -6.63 6.86
N VAL A 52 0.80 -6.46 5.90
CA VAL A 52 1.00 -6.91 4.52
C VAL A 52 2.14 -6.13 3.87
N THR A 53 2.18 -4.80 4.03
CA THR A 53 3.29 -3.97 3.54
C THR A 53 4.63 -4.41 4.13
N LEU A 54 4.69 -4.71 5.44
CA LEU A 54 5.89 -5.23 6.10
C LEU A 54 6.29 -6.61 5.54
N ALA A 55 5.33 -7.51 5.33
CA ALA A 55 5.61 -8.83 4.76
C ALA A 55 6.15 -8.74 3.33
N ILE A 56 5.57 -7.88 2.50
CA ILE A 56 6.05 -7.62 1.14
C ILE A 56 7.45 -7.01 1.18
N GLY A 57 7.66 -5.98 2.00
CA GLY A 57 8.98 -5.33 2.10
C GLY A 57 10.05 -6.28 2.64
N TYR A 58 9.71 -7.17 3.57
CA TYR A 58 10.61 -8.24 4.02
C TYR A 58 10.98 -9.19 2.87
N TYR A 59 10.00 -9.62 2.07
CA TYR A 59 10.23 -10.48 0.91
C TYR A 59 11.09 -9.82 -0.19
N VAL A 60 10.86 -8.53 -0.45
CA VAL A 60 11.64 -7.72 -1.41
C VAL A 60 13.02 -7.35 -0.84
N ARG A 61 13.25 -7.56 0.46
CA ARG A 61 14.47 -7.18 1.21
C ARG A 61 14.69 -5.66 1.29
N CYS A 62 13.60 -4.93 1.53
CA CYS A 62 13.66 -3.51 1.84
C CYS A 62 14.37 -3.27 3.18
N SER A 63 15.18 -2.23 3.22
CA SER A 63 15.76 -1.63 4.41
C SER A 63 14.70 -0.98 5.30
N ALA A 64 15.09 -0.65 6.54
CA ALA A 64 14.19 0.05 7.46
C ALA A 64 13.73 1.41 6.91
N ALA A 65 14.61 2.15 6.23
CA ALA A 65 14.26 3.44 5.60
C ALA A 65 13.22 3.27 4.48
N GLU A 66 13.38 2.26 3.64
CA GLU A 66 12.42 1.92 2.57
C GLU A 66 11.08 1.48 3.15
N LEU A 67 11.06 0.71 4.24
CA LEU A 67 9.84 0.28 4.91
C LEU A 67 9.07 1.44 5.54
N VAL A 68 9.78 2.41 6.16
CA VAL A 68 9.17 3.62 6.71
C VAL A 68 8.54 4.46 5.59
N LEU A 69 9.26 4.64 4.48
CA LEU A 69 8.77 5.36 3.32
C LEU A 69 7.58 4.65 2.68
N GLY A 70 7.66 3.34 2.48
CA GLY A 70 6.58 2.52 1.92
C GLY A 70 5.33 2.51 2.79
N SER A 71 5.47 2.36 4.10
CA SER A 71 4.33 2.44 5.04
C SER A 71 3.68 3.83 5.03
N THR A 72 4.49 4.88 4.86
CA THR A 72 3.99 6.26 4.74
C THR A 72 3.26 6.46 3.42
N ALA A 73 3.81 5.97 2.31
CA ALA A 73 3.15 5.99 1.00
C ALA A 73 1.82 5.22 1.05
N ASN A 74 1.77 4.06 1.70
CA ASN A 74 0.55 3.28 1.90
C ASN A 74 -0.55 4.10 2.61
N PHE A 75 -0.19 4.84 3.67
CA PHE A 75 -1.12 5.70 4.38
C PHE A 75 -1.71 6.78 3.46
N PHE A 76 -0.87 7.43 2.64
CA PHE A 76 -1.35 8.42 1.67
C PHE A 76 -2.15 7.82 0.51
N CYS A 77 -1.87 6.58 0.12
CA CYS A 77 -2.58 5.87 -0.94
C CYS A 77 -3.90 5.23 -0.47
N THR A 78 -4.15 5.16 0.84
CA THR A 78 -5.35 4.53 1.41
C THR A 78 -6.66 5.09 0.81
N PRO A 79 -6.86 6.42 0.65
CA PRO A 79 -8.08 6.94 0.02
C PRO A 79 -8.25 6.50 -1.43
N LEU A 80 -7.15 6.42 -2.19
CA LEU A 80 -7.15 5.95 -3.56
C LEU A 80 -7.50 4.46 -3.64
N GLN A 81 -6.96 3.65 -2.73
CA GLN A 81 -7.29 2.22 -2.63
C GLN A 81 -8.79 2.00 -2.34
N PHE A 82 -9.40 2.83 -1.48
CA PHE A 82 -10.86 2.83 -1.28
C PHE A 82 -11.64 3.17 -2.55
N ALA A 83 -11.16 4.13 -3.35
CA ALA A 83 -11.80 4.49 -4.61
C ALA A 83 -11.69 3.36 -5.67
N LEU A 84 -10.61 2.59 -5.65
CA LEU A 84 -10.39 1.47 -6.59
C LEU A 84 -11.15 0.19 -6.23
N LEU A 85 -11.65 0.08 -4.99
CA LEU A 85 -12.33 -1.10 -4.48
C LEU A 85 -13.52 -1.56 -5.37
N PRO A 86 -14.49 -0.71 -5.75
CA PRO A 86 -15.61 -1.16 -6.59
C PRO A 86 -15.14 -1.60 -7.98
N LEU A 87 -14.10 -0.98 -8.52
CA LEU A 87 -13.55 -1.32 -9.84
C LEU A 87 -12.92 -2.72 -9.81
N LEU A 88 -12.09 -3.00 -8.80
CA LEU A 88 -11.46 -4.32 -8.64
C LEU A 88 -12.48 -5.41 -8.34
N ALA A 89 -13.49 -5.11 -7.51
CA ALA A 89 -14.58 -6.03 -7.23
C ALA A 89 -15.38 -6.39 -8.48
N ARG A 90 -15.71 -5.39 -9.30
CA ARG A 90 -16.42 -5.61 -10.58
C ARG A 90 -15.57 -6.40 -11.57
N PHE A 91 -14.29 -6.06 -11.69
CA PHE A 91 -13.37 -6.80 -12.55
C PHE A 91 -13.35 -8.29 -12.18
N MET A 92 -13.14 -8.62 -10.89
CA MET A 92 -13.13 -10.01 -10.45
C MET A 92 -14.49 -10.68 -10.46
N GLY A 93 -15.56 -9.95 -10.13
CA GLY A 93 -16.91 -10.47 -10.23
C GLY A 93 -17.28 -10.86 -11.66
N ASN A 94 -16.85 -10.07 -12.65
CA ASN A 94 -17.01 -10.39 -14.07
C ASN A 94 -16.20 -11.64 -14.46
N VAL A 95 -14.96 -11.75 -14.01
CA VAL A 95 -14.12 -12.95 -14.22
C VAL A 95 -14.78 -14.19 -13.60
N ALA A 96 -15.35 -14.06 -12.41
CA ALA A 96 -16.05 -15.12 -11.69
C ALA A 96 -17.51 -15.35 -12.14
N ARG A 97 -18.00 -14.57 -13.13
CA ARG A 97 -19.39 -14.62 -13.64
C ARG A 97 -20.46 -14.42 -12.56
N VAL A 98 -20.21 -13.53 -11.60
CA VAL A 98 -21.14 -13.19 -10.53
C VAL A 98 -21.85 -11.88 -10.85
N ASN A 99 -23.09 -11.69 -10.36
CA ASN A 99 -23.76 -10.40 -10.49
C ASN A 99 -22.97 -9.31 -9.73
N VAL A 100 -22.52 -8.28 -10.46
CA VAL A 100 -21.69 -7.17 -9.96
C VAL A 100 -22.46 -5.87 -9.76
N ASP A 101 -23.77 -5.85 -9.99
CA ASP A 101 -24.61 -4.64 -9.93
C ASP A 101 -24.59 -4.01 -8.53
N ALA A 102 -24.45 -4.84 -7.50
CA ALA A 102 -24.32 -4.41 -6.10
C ALA A 102 -22.94 -3.82 -5.76
N PHE A 103 -21.91 -4.00 -6.59
CA PHE A 103 -20.55 -3.52 -6.32
C PHE A 103 -20.38 -2.06 -6.72
N THR A 104 -21.02 -1.15 -5.99
CA THR A 104 -21.01 0.29 -6.28
C THR A 104 -20.37 1.10 -5.16
N ALA A 105 -19.84 2.29 -5.50
CA ALA A 105 -19.40 3.27 -4.51
C ALA A 105 -20.55 3.77 -3.62
N ALA A 106 -21.79 3.79 -4.13
CA ALA A 106 -22.97 4.16 -3.38
C ALA A 106 -23.28 3.14 -2.27
N ALA A 107 -23.27 1.83 -2.59
CA ALA A 107 -23.47 0.76 -1.61
C ALA A 107 -22.37 0.75 -0.53
N LEU A 108 -21.13 1.08 -0.91
CA LEU A 108 -20.01 1.23 0.04
C LEU A 108 -20.24 2.38 1.02
N ARG A 109 -20.68 3.55 0.51
CA ARG A 109 -20.95 4.74 1.32
C ARG A 109 -22.09 4.52 2.29
N GLU A 110 -23.19 3.93 1.81
CA GLU A 110 -24.38 3.63 2.63
C GLU A 110 -24.04 2.65 3.76
N SER A 111 -23.29 1.60 3.44
CA SER A 111 -22.85 0.60 4.42
C SER A 111 -21.86 1.17 5.45
N LEU A 112 -20.97 2.08 5.05
CA LEU A 112 -20.08 2.80 5.98
C LEU A 112 -20.85 3.68 6.97
N SER A 113 -21.92 4.35 6.51
CA SER A 113 -22.77 5.16 7.39
C SER A 113 -23.60 4.33 8.37
N ALA A 114 -23.87 3.05 8.06
CA ALA A 114 -24.62 2.12 8.90
C ALA A 114 -23.76 1.42 9.98
N GLY A 115 -22.45 1.67 10.02
CA GLY A 115 -21.52 1.12 11.01
C GLY A 115 -20.65 -0.04 10.51
N TYR A 116 -19.52 -0.27 11.19
CA TYR A 116 -18.49 -1.23 10.75
C TYR A 116 -18.96 -2.68 10.66
N THR A 117 -19.85 -3.12 11.54
CA THR A 117 -20.38 -4.50 11.53
C THR A 117 -21.29 -4.72 10.33
N THR A 118 -22.22 -3.79 10.09
CA THR A 118 -23.11 -3.78 8.91
C THR A 118 -22.31 -3.66 7.62
N PHE A 119 -21.23 -2.89 7.62
CA PHE A 119 -20.31 -2.77 6.50
C PHE A 119 -19.64 -4.09 6.12
N LEU A 120 -19.08 -4.81 7.09
CA LEU A 120 -18.38 -6.07 6.81
C LEU A 120 -19.35 -7.16 6.33
N THR A 121 -20.58 -7.20 6.87
CA THR A 121 -21.58 -8.20 6.47
C THR A 121 -22.21 -7.88 5.11
N SER A 122 -22.55 -6.61 4.83
CA SER A 122 -23.16 -6.20 3.55
C SER A 122 -22.16 -6.16 2.39
N THR A 123 -20.92 -5.76 2.69
CA THR A 123 -19.91 -5.48 1.67
C THR A 123 -18.90 -6.61 1.52
N GLY A 124 -18.86 -7.59 2.45
CA GLY A 124 -17.85 -8.65 2.51
C GLY A 124 -17.58 -9.37 1.20
N ARG A 125 -18.61 -9.63 0.38
CA ARG A 125 -18.44 -10.20 -0.98
C ARG A 125 -17.66 -9.28 -1.90
N MET A 126 -18.01 -7.99 -1.94
CA MET A 126 -17.30 -6.98 -2.72
C MET A 126 -15.84 -6.86 -2.27
N LEU A 127 -15.59 -6.91 -0.96
CA LEU A 127 -14.24 -6.86 -0.39
C LEU A 127 -13.41 -8.07 -0.78
N CYS A 128 -14.00 -9.27 -0.74
CA CYS A 128 -13.34 -10.50 -1.15
C CYS A 128 -12.93 -10.45 -2.63
N TYR A 129 -13.86 -10.09 -3.53
CA TYR A 129 -13.56 -9.98 -4.95
C TYR A 129 -12.53 -8.88 -5.25
N ALA A 130 -12.62 -7.72 -4.61
CA ALA A 130 -11.60 -6.67 -4.76
C ALA A 130 -10.22 -7.12 -4.28
N THR A 131 -10.16 -7.84 -3.15
CA THR A 131 -8.92 -8.37 -2.59
C THR A 131 -8.29 -9.40 -3.51
N MET A 132 -9.08 -10.33 -4.05
CA MET A 132 -8.61 -11.30 -5.04
C MET A 132 -8.07 -10.60 -6.29
N GLY A 133 -8.78 -9.57 -6.76
CA GLY A 133 -8.39 -8.78 -7.93
C GLY A 133 -7.07 -8.07 -7.68
N TRP A 134 -6.92 -7.47 -6.51
CA TRP A 134 -5.67 -6.86 -6.10
C TRP A 134 -4.51 -7.86 -6.06
N PHE A 135 -4.69 -9.05 -5.51
CA PHE A 135 -3.63 -10.06 -5.47
C PHE A 135 -3.17 -10.51 -6.85
N LEU A 136 -4.07 -10.58 -7.85
CA LEU A 136 -3.69 -10.89 -9.23
C LEU A 136 -2.70 -9.87 -9.82
N PHE A 137 -2.81 -8.59 -9.44
CA PHE A 137 -1.87 -7.55 -9.87
C PHE A 137 -0.66 -7.44 -8.94
N ALA A 138 -0.88 -7.54 -7.63
CA ALA A 138 0.15 -7.32 -6.63
C ALA A 138 1.20 -8.43 -6.62
N ILE A 139 0.82 -9.70 -6.76
CA ILE A 139 1.78 -10.82 -6.72
C ILE A 139 2.82 -10.70 -7.84
N PRO A 140 2.45 -10.55 -9.13
CA PRO A 140 3.42 -10.34 -10.19
C PRO A 140 4.28 -9.08 -9.96
N ALA A 141 3.66 -7.99 -9.51
CA ALA A 141 4.38 -6.74 -9.26
C ALA A 141 5.45 -6.90 -8.15
N VAL A 142 5.12 -7.58 -7.04
CA VAL A 142 6.07 -7.89 -5.96
C VAL A 142 7.24 -8.74 -6.47
N VAL A 143 6.99 -9.71 -7.34
CA VAL A 143 8.05 -10.51 -7.95
C VAL A 143 8.98 -9.64 -8.80
N VAL A 144 8.44 -8.75 -9.64
CA VAL A 144 9.23 -7.81 -10.43
C VAL A 144 10.05 -6.88 -9.53
N LEU A 145 9.46 -6.35 -8.47
CA LEU A 145 10.16 -5.49 -7.51
C LEU A 145 11.31 -6.22 -6.82
N ARG A 146 11.14 -7.51 -6.48
CA ARG A 146 12.24 -8.31 -5.92
C ARG A 146 13.41 -8.45 -6.89
N PHE A 147 13.14 -8.65 -8.18
CA PHE A 147 14.20 -8.66 -9.19
C PHE A 147 14.87 -7.30 -9.34
N ALA A 148 14.10 -6.22 -9.34
CA ALA A 148 14.62 -4.86 -9.37
C ALA A 148 15.54 -4.58 -8.16
N GLN A 149 15.07 -4.89 -6.95
CA GLN A 149 15.84 -4.69 -5.71
C GLN A 149 17.16 -5.48 -5.72
N ASN A 150 17.12 -6.74 -6.13
CA ASN A 150 18.34 -7.54 -6.28
C ASN A 150 19.33 -6.93 -7.29
N GLY A 151 18.82 -6.31 -8.36
CA GLY A 151 19.63 -5.60 -9.34
C GLY A 151 20.30 -4.35 -8.74
N ILE A 152 19.55 -3.55 -7.97
CA ILE A 152 20.04 -2.36 -7.28
C ILE A 152 21.14 -2.74 -6.29
N THR A 153 20.89 -3.72 -5.42
CA THR A 153 21.87 -4.18 -4.42
C THR A 153 23.16 -4.66 -5.08
N ARG A 154 23.07 -5.43 -6.19
CA ARG A 154 24.26 -5.89 -6.93
C ARG A 154 25.06 -4.74 -7.53
N ARG A 155 24.39 -3.73 -8.11
CA ARG A 155 25.05 -2.55 -8.69
C ARG A 155 25.78 -1.73 -7.63
N GLN A 156 25.18 -1.57 -6.46
CA GLN A 156 25.83 -0.85 -5.35
C GLN A 156 27.05 -1.61 -4.83
N LEU A 157 26.94 -2.93 -4.64
CA LEU A 157 28.05 -3.76 -4.18
C LEU A 157 29.25 -3.70 -5.14
N HIS A 158 28.99 -3.70 -6.45
CA HIS A 158 30.04 -3.59 -7.45
C HIS A 158 30.75 -2.22 -7.44
N LYS A 159 30.00 -1.14 -7.22
CA LYS A 159 30.58 0.21 -7.03
C LYS A 159 31.50 0.28 -5.81
N THR A 160 31.16 -0.39 -4.72
CA THR A 160 31.98 -0.41 -3.49
C THR A 160 33.26 -1.21 -3.64
N VAL A 161 33.26 -2.30 -4.42
CA VAL A 161 34.47 -3.12 -4.65
C VAL A 161 35.43 -2.46 -5.66
N SER A 162 34.91 -1.60 -6.53
CA SER A 162 35.68 -0.92 -7.59
C SER A 162 36.24 0.44 -7.18
N ALA A 163 35.91 0.92 -5.98
CA ALA A 163 36.35 2.19 -5.40
C ALA A 163 37.41 1.95 -4.33
#